data_AF-A0A3B8U4K4-F1
#
_entry.id   AF-A0A3B8U4K4-F1
#
_cell.length_a   1.000
_cell.length_b   1.000
_cell.length_c   1.000
_cell.angle_alpha   90.00
_cell.angle_beta   90.00
_cell.angle_gamma   90.00
#
_symmetry.space_group_name_H-M   'P 1'
#
loop_
_entity.id
_entity.type
_entity.pdbx_description
1 polymer ?
#
loop_
_entity_poly.entity_id
_entity_poly.type
_entity_poly.pdbx_seq_one_letter_code
_entity_poly.pdbx_strand_id
1 'polypeptide(L)'
;MPRQKSFSLAELARQTGSQLIGNPDHLVTGVNTLEEALSSDVSFLANPRYQEAMKKSIAGVICVQEPLADGKNYLVSNNPSLTFQRIAELL
;
A
#
# COMPACT_ATOMS: atom_id res chain seq x y z
N MET A 1 18.28 -20.16 -2.02
CA MET A 1 17.86 -18.88 -1.42
C MET A 1 16.54 -18.50 -2.06
N PRO A 2 15.43 -18.34 -1.32
CA PRO A 2 14.19 -17.89 -1.94
C PRO A 2 14.41 -16.49 -2.51
N ARG A 3 14.01 -16.26 -3.77
CA ARG A 3 14.01 -14.92 -4.36
C ARG A 3 13.02 -14.08 -3.56
N GLN A 4 13.50 -13.03 -2.90
CA GLN A 4 12.61 -12.02 -2.32
C GLN A 4 11.82 -11.40 -3.47
N LYS A 5 10.50 -11.55 -3.44
CA LYS A 5 9.63 -10.97 -4.47
C LYS A 5 9.52 -9.47 -4.20
N SER A 6 9.67 -8.67 -5.25
CA SER A 6 9.37 -7.25 -5.24
C SER A 6 8.31 -6.96 -6.30
N PHE A 7 7.45 -6.00 -6.01
CA PHE A 7 6.47 -5.50 -6.97
C PHE A 7 6.53 -3.98 -7.01
N SER A 8 6.37 -3.43 -8.20
CA SER A 8 6.13 -1.99 -8.37
C SER A 8 4.69 -1.63 -8.00
N LEU A 9 4.47 -0.37 -7.64
CA LEU A 9 3.13 0.16 -7.40
C LEU A 9 2.20 -0.06 -8.61
N ALA A 10 2.72 0.11 -9.83
CA ALA A 10 1.98 -0.15 -11.07
C ALA A 10 1.52 -1.61 -11.21
N GLU A 11 2.39 -2.56 -10.85
CA GLU A 11 2.04 -3.98 -10.87
C GLU A 11 0.98 -4.31 -9.83
N LEU A 12 1.12 -3.79 -8.62
CA LEU A 12 0.13 -4.00 -7.56
C LEU A 12 -1.24 -3.40 -7.93
N ALA A 13 -1.27 -2.21 -8.53
CA ALA A 13 -2.50 -1.60 -9.03
C ALA A 13 -3.18 -2.49 -10.07
N ARG A 14 -2.42 -3.03 -11.04
CA ARG A 14 -2.93 -3.94 -12.07
C ARG A 14 -3.44 -5.26 -11.49
N GLN A 15 -2.72 -5.86 -10.54
CA GLN A 15 -3.11 -7.14 -9.92
C GLN A 15 -4.37 -7.00 -9.05
N THR A 16 -4.55 -5.85 -8.42
CA THR A 16 -5.66 -5.63 -7.50
C THR A 16 -6.87 -4.95 -8.13
N GLY A 17 -6.71 -4.36 -9.33
CA GLY A 17 -7.72 -3.52 -9.96
C GLY A 17 -7.92 -2.17 -9.25
N SER A 18 -6.90 -1.70 -8.51
CA SER A 18 -6.95 -0.44 -7.76
C SER A 18 -6.48 0.73 -8.62
N GLN A 19 -6.96 1.94 -8.33
CA GLN A 19 -6.42 3.15 -8.93
C GLN A 19 -5.09 3.51 -8.25
N LEU A 20 -4.10 3.86 -9.07
CA LEU A 20 -2.76 4.26 -8.63
C LEU A 20 -2.68 5.77 -8.44
N ILE A 21 -2.08 6.21 -7.34
CA ILE A 21 -1.66 7.60 -7.12
C ILE A 21 -0.23 7.60 -6.59
N GLY A 22 0.64 8.47 -7.12
CA GLY A 22 2.04 8.56 -6.72
C GLY A 22 2.99 8.00 -7.78
N ASN A 23 4.12 7.45 -7.33
CA ASN A 23 5.18 6.95 -8.20
C ASN A 23 4.91 5.48 -8.65
N PRO A 24 4.62 5.22 -9.94
CA PRO A 24 4.34 3.88 -10.43
C PRO A 24 5.51 2.90 -10.30
N ASP A 25 6.74 3.41 -10.28
CA ASP A 25 7.97 2.62 -10.23
C ASP A 25 8.43 2.32 -8.79
N HIS A 26 7.69 2.81 -7.78
CA HIS A 26 8.02 2.55 -6.37
C HIS A 26 7.93 1.05 -6.08
N LEU A 27 9.04 0.48 -5.60
CA LEU A 27 9.13 -0.95 -5.29
C LEU A 27 8.78 -1.22 -3.84
N VAL A 28 8.01 -2.29 -3.64
CA VAL A 28 7.70 -2.84 -2.33
C VAL A 28 8.07 -4.32 -2.28
N THR A 29 8.45 -4.75 -1.08
CA THR A 29 8.96 -6.10 -0.80
C THR A 29 8.29 -6.77 0.39
N GLY A 30 7.37 -6.08 1.05
CA GLY A 30 6.73 -6.55 2.27
C GLY A 30 5.38 -5.88 2.52
N VAL A 31 4.73 -6.32 3.58
CA VAL A 31 3.46 -5.78 4.07
C VAL A 31 3.54 -5.58 5.57
N ASN A 32 2.98 -4.48 6.07
CA ASN A 32 2.94 -4.21 7.51
C ASN A 32 1.82 -3.23 7.92
N THR A 33 1.61 -3.05 9.22
CA THR A 33 0.68 -2.07 9.79
C THR A 33 1.13 -0.63 9.55
N LEU A 34 0.24 0.36 9.66
CA LEU A 34 0.58 1.76 9.38
C LEU A 34 1.70 2.27 10.29
N GLU A 35 1.71 1.78 11.53
CA GLU A 35 2.64 2.15 12.59
C GLU A 35 4.03 1.52 12.43
N GLU A 36 4.11 0.32 11.86
CA GLU A 36 5.36 -0.47 11.77
C GLU A 36 5.92 -0.58 10.35
N ALA A 37 5.14 -0.18 9.34
CA ALA A 37 5.56 -0.24 7.94
C ALA A 37 6.78 0.63 7.64
N LEU A 38 7.67 0.08 6.83
CA LEU A 38 8.82 0.77 6.25
C LEU A 38 8.49 1.29 4.84
N SER A 39 9.40 2.06 4.25
CA SER A 39 9.25 2.60 2.89
C SER A 39 9.21 1.54 1.79
N SER A 40 9.56 0.29 2.11
CA SER A 40 9.44 -0.88 1.23
C SER A 40 8.17 -1.70 1.47
N ASP A 41 7.31 -1.29 2.39
CA ASP A 41 6.13 -2.06 2.78
C ASP A 41 4.85 -1.44 2.24
N VAL A 42 3.87 -2.31 1.98
CA VAL A 42 2.48 -1.93 1.76
C VAL A 42 1.75 -1.94 3.09
N SER A 43 0.90 -0.94 3.30
CA SER A 43 -0.04 -0.89 4.42
C SER A 43 -1.45 -0.57 3.92
N PHE A 44 -2.40 -0.42 4.84
CA PHE A 44 -3.77 -0.08 4.49
C PHE A 44 -4.45 0.77 5.56
N LEU A 45 -5.42 1.57 5.13
CA LEU A 45 -6.35 2.29 5.98
C LEU A 45 -7.77 1.86 5.66
N ALA A 46 -8.33 0.98 6.48
CA ALA A 46 -9.74 0.58 6.36
C ALA A 46 -10.65 1.25 7.40
N ASN A 47 -10.09 1.70 8.53
CA ASN A 47 -10.84 2.37 9.57
C ASN A 47 -10.41 3.84 9.68
N PRO A 48 -11.31 4.81 9.45
CA PRO A 48 -11.00 6.24 9.50
C PRO A 48 -10.33 6.71 10.80
N ARG A 49 -10.49 5.99 11.93
CA ARG A 49 -9.82 6.35 13.19
C ARG A 49 -8.29 6.36 13.11
N TYR A 50 -7.71 5.66 12.13
CA TYR A 50 -6.25 5.60 11.92
C TYR A 50 -5.73 6.61 10.89
N GLN A 51 -6.53 7.63 10.52
CA GLN A 51 -6.07 8.69 9.61
C GLN A 51 -4.81 9.39 10.11
N GLU A 52 -4.71 9.65 11.42
CA GLU A 52 -3.51 10.25 12.02
C GLU A 52 -2.29 9.32 11.95
N ALA A 53 -2.48 8.02 12.16
CA ALA A 53 -1.42 7.03 11.96
C ALA A 53 -0.99 6.96 10.49
N MET A 54 -1.94 7.00 9.55
CA MET A 54 -1.67 7.03 8.11
C MET A 54 -0.84 8.26 7.70
N LYS A 55 -1.17 9.46 8.23
CA LYS A 55 -0.39 10.67 7.96
C LYS A 55 1.05 10.53 8.43
N LYS A 56 1.28 9.91 9.60
CA LYS A 56 2.61 9.69 10.19
C LYS A 56 3.37 8.48 9.61
N SER A 57 2.66 7.54 9.00
CA SER A 57 3.23 6.31 8.45
C SER A 57 4.29 6.59 7.38
N ILE A 58 5.38 5.82 7.43
CA ILE A 58 6.44 5.82 6.41
C ILE A 58 6.27 4.70 5.39
N ALA A 59 5.11 4.03 5.37
CA ALA A 59 4.78 2.99 4.41
C ALA A 59 5.06 3.44 2.97
N GLY A 60 5.68 2.55 2.19
CA GLY A 60 5.96 2.79 0.78
C GLY A 60 4.73 2.95 -0.07
N VAL A 61 3.66 2.23 0.26
CA VAL A 61 2.35 2.26 -0.41
C VAL A 61 1.24 2.06 0.62
N ILE A 62 0.14 2.80 0.50
CA ILE A 62 -1.01 2.65 1.40
C ILE A 62 -2.28 2.35 0.59
N CYS A 63 -2.95 1.25 0.90
CA CYS A 63 -4.27 0.95 0.35
C CYS A 63 -5.32 1.80 1.08
N VAL A 64 -6.11 2.58 0.35
CA VAL A 64 -7.08 3.52 0.92
C VAL A 64 -8.37 3.55 0.09
N GLN A 65 -9.47 4.00 0.69
CA GLN A 65 -10.70 4.25 -0.07
C GLN A 65 -10.64 5.57 -0.83
N GLU A 66 -9.99 6.57 -0.24
CA GLU A 66 -9.75 7.88 -0.81
C GLU A 66 -8.35 8.36 -0.40
N PRO A 67 -7.62 9.10 -1.27
CA PRO A 67 -6.34 9.69 -0.91
C PRO A 67 -6.51 10.77 0.16
N LEU A 68 -5.56 10.85 1.09
CA LEU A 68 -5.69 11.67 2.32
C LEU A 68 -4.53 12.65 2.55
N ALA A 69 -3.40 12.49 1.84
CA ALA A 69 -2.26 13.39 1.93
C ALA A 69 -1.48 13.38 0.61
N ASP A 70 -0.99 14.54 0.19
CA ASP A 70 -0.15 14.63 -1.00
C ASP A 70 1.24 14.02 -0.76
N GLY A 71 1.89 13.58 -1.85
CA GLY A 71 3.27 13.08 -1.81
C GLY A 71 3.43 11.64 -1.29
N LYS A 72 2.34 10.91 -1.03
CA LYS A 72 2.36 9.47 -0.72
C LYS A 72 1.90 8.63 -1.91
N ASN A 73 2.29 7.36 -1.90
CA ASN A 73 1.82 6.39 -2.87
C ASN A 73 0.56 5.69 -2.35
N TYR A 74 -0.48 5.62 -3.18
CA TYR A 74 -1.74 5.00 -2.83
C TYR A 74 -2.20 3.97 -3.86
N LEU A 75 -2.87 2.95 -3.33
CA LEU A 75 -3.77 2.08 -4.08
C LEU A 75 -5.20 2.38 -3.60
N VAL A 76 -5.94 3.11 -4.43
CA VAL A 76 -7.31 3.54 -4.14
C VAL A 76 -8.28 2.45 -4.61
N SER A 77 -9.09 1.94 -3.67
CA SER A 77 -10.03 0.83 -3.89
C SER A 77 -11.23 0.93 -2.95
N ASN A 78 -12.39 0.46 -3.40
CA ASN A 78 -13.60 0.37 -2.58
C ASN A 78 -13.46 -0.56 -1.38
N ASN A 79 -12.47 -1.47 -1.38
CA ASN A 79 -12.19 -2.37 -0.26
C ASN A 79 -10.68 -2.44 0.03
N PRO A 80 -10.12 -1.46 0.77
CA PRO A 80 -8.68 -1.39 1.04
C PRO A 80 -8.12 -2.61 1.77
N SER A 81 -8.90 -3.19 2.69
CA SER A 81 -8.52 -4.42 3.40
C SER A 81 -8.34 -5.61 2.45
N LEU A 82 -9.28 -5.80 1.52
CA LEU A 82 -9.19 -6.89 0.54
C LEU A 82 -8.04 -6.66 -0.44
N THR A 83 -7.83 -5.42 -0.89
CA THR A 83 -6.67 -5.04 -1.72
C THR A 83 -5.38 -5.40 -1.00
N PHE A 84 -5.24 -5.04 0.28
CA PHE A 84 -4.07 -5.38 1.09
C PHE A 84 -3.86 -6.89 1.26
N GLN A 85 -4.92 -7.64 1.57
CA GLN A 85 -4.84 -9.11 1.69
C GLN A 85 -4.32 -9.78 0.42
N ARG A 86 -4.83 -9.36 -0.75
CA ARG A 86 -4.34 -9.86 -2.04
C ARG A 86 -2.85 -9.56 -2.25
N ILE A 87 -2.39 -8.38 -1.86
CA ILE A 87 -0.98 -7.99 -1.98
C ILE A 87 -0.10 -8.82 -1.04
N ALA A 88 -0.57 -9.07 0.19
CA ALA A 88 0.11 -9.93 1.16
C ALA A 88 0.26 -11.38 0.68
N GLU A 89 -0.67 -11.87 -0.16
CA GLU A 89 -0.55 -13.21 -0.79
C GLU A 89 0.46 -13.25 -1.95
N LEU A 90 0.77 -12.10 -2.56
CA LEU A 90 1.70 -12.01 -3.69
C LEU A 90 3.16 -11.94 -3.23
N LEU A 91 3.41 -11.22 -2.13
CA LEU A 91 4.73 -10.93 -1.53
C LEU A 91 5.21 -12.06 -0.64
#